data_AF-A0A5J4S479-F1
#
_entry.id   AF-A0A5J4S479-F1
#
_cell.length_a   1.000
_cell.length_b   1.000
_cell.length_c   1.000
_cell.angle_alpha   90.00
_cell.angle_beta   90.00
_cell.angle_gamma   90.00
#
_symmetry.space_group_name_H-M   'P 1'
#
loop_
_entity.id
_entity.type
_entity.pdbx_description
1 polymer ?
#
loop_
_entity_poly.entity_id
_entity_poly.type
_entity_poly.pdbx_seq_one_letter_code
_entity_poly.pdbx_strand_id
1 'polypeptide(L)'
;MDYLQKATYEIEHPYPDNKCITCYKDFLRARDYLPYYQFNPTVFQSLVQLAVDSWNTPKRINRILLLDAIQKYDENHLSALDIQMRKNLFLLFTKLLEFPQYISNPLAELKRVKKQIESCT
;
A
#
# COMPACT_ATOMS: atom_id res chain seq x y z
N MET A 1 12.79 16.32 4.43
CA MET A 1 13.61 15.75 3.35
C MET A 1 13.98 16.90 2.44
N ASP A 2 15.26 17.06 2.15
CA ASP A 2 15.75 18.15 1.28
C ASP A 2 15.55 17.77 -0.20
N TYR A 3 15.34 18.76 -1.08
CA TYR A 3 14.99 18.55 -2.48
C TYR A 3 16.01 17.66 -3.23
N LEU A 4 17.29 17.82 -2.88
CA LEU A 4 18.39 17.08 -3.51
C LEU A 4 18.34 15.58 -3.19
N GLN A 5 17.99 15.20 -1.95
CA GLN A 5 17.94 13.80 -1.54
C GLN A 5 16.81 13.04 -2.26
N LYS A 6 15.68 13.72 -2.49
CA LYS A 6 14.57 13.18 -3.27
C LYS A 6 14.97 12.96 -4.74
N ALA A 7 15.61 13.95 -5.35
CA ALA A 7 16.07 13.86 -6.74
C ALA A 7 17.10 12.75 -6.96
N THR A 8 18.06 12.56 -6.05
CA THR A 8 19.05 11.47 -6.15
C THR A 8 18.37 10.11 -6.08
N TYR A 9 17.40 9.96 -5.19
CA TYR A 9 16.71 8.69 -5.01
C TYR A 9 15.81 8.34 -6.21
N GLU A 10 15.11 9.33 -6.77
CA GLU A 10 14.38 9.22 -8.05
C GLU A 10 15.31 8.92 -9.24
N ILE A 11 16.61 9.20 -9.15
CA ILE A 11 17.56 8.84 -10.22
C ILE A 11 18.04 7.39 -10.04
N GLU A 12 18.23 6.94 -8.80
CA GLU A 12 18.81 5.62 -8.51
C GLU A 12 17.78 4.48 -8.49
N HIS A 13 16.47 4.77 -8.28
CA HIS A 13 15.36 3.80 -8.18
C HIS A 13 15.80 2.41 -7.66
N PRO A 14 16.41 2.31 -6.47
CA PRO A 14 16.88 1.03 -5.97
C PRO A 14 15.71 0.05 -5.76
N TYR A 15 15.98 -1.26 -5.85
CA TYR A 15 15.05 -2.23 -5.30
C TYR A 15 15.12 -2.14 -3.77
N PRO A 16 13.99 -1.97 -3.08
CA PRO A 16 14.00 -1.95 -1.63
C PRO A 16 14.36 -3.34 -1.10
N ASP A 17 15.09 -3.36 0.02
CA ASP A 17 15.32 -4.60 0.77
C ASP A 17 13.96 -5.24 1.12
N ASN A 18 13.84 -6.55 0.93
CA ASN A 18 12.67 -7.35 1.32
C ASN A 18 12.26 -7.12 2.78
N LYS A 19 13.21 -6.73 3.65
CA LYS A 19 12.98 -6.43 5.07
C LYS A 19 12.87 -4.94 5.39
N CYS A 20 12.75 -4.08 4.38
CA CYS A 20 12.66 -2.63 4.56
C CYS A 20 11.45 -2.21 5.42
N ILE A 21 10.37 -3.00 5.39
CA ILE A 21 9.16 -2.76 6.20
C ILE A 21 8.77 -4.05 6.89
N THR A 22 8.96 -4.11 8.22
CA THR A 22 8.52 -5.24 9.05
C THR A 22 7.53 -4.82 10.14
N CYS A 23 7.53 -3.54 10.51
CA CYS A 23 6.62 -2.99 11.49
C CYS A 23 6.18 -1.55 11.15
N TYR A 24 5.23 -1.01 11.91
CA TYR A 24 4.72 0.34 11.69
C TYR A 24 5.79 1.43 11.81
N LYS A 25 6.78 1.24 12.68
CA LYS A 25 7.90 2.18 12.83
C LYS A 25 8.76 2.23 11.57
N ASP A 26 9.00 1.09 10.94
CA ASP A 26 9.75 1.01 9.68
C ASP A 26 8.97 1.70 8.57
N PHE A 27 7.66 1.42 8.49
CA PHE A 27 6.76 2.11 7.57
C PHE A 27 6.82 3.64 7.72
N LEU A 28 6.76 4.17 8.95
CA LEU A 28 6.81 5.62 9.16
C LEU A 28 8.11 6.26 8.69
N ARG A 29 9.22 5.51 8.73
CA ARG A 29 10.50 5.95 8.17
C ARG A 29 10.47 5.87 6.65
N ALA A 30 9.86 4.82 6.10
CA ALA A 30 9.88 4.52 4.68
C ALA A 30 8.83 5.22 3.82
N ARG A 31 7.73 5.68 4.40
CA ARG A 31 6.57 6.16 3.66
C ARG A 31 6.89 7.28 2.66
N ASP A 32 7.83 8.17 3.01
CA ASP A 32 8.08 9.39 2.22
C ASP A 32 8.91 9.06 0.97
N TYR A 33 9.61 7.92 0.94
CA TYR A 33 10.47 7.50 -0.17
C TYR A 33 9.99 6.22 -0.87
N LEU A 34 9.09 5.47 -0.26
CA LEU A 34 8.52 4.24 -0.81
C LEU A 34 7.93 4.41 -2.22
N PRO A 35 7.22 5.52 -2.58
CA PRO A 35 6.72 5.71 -3.94
C PRO A 35 7.82 5.85 -5.01
N TYR A 36 9.06 6.12 -4.61
CA TYR A 36 10.21 6.27 -5.51
C TYR A 36 11.05 4.99 -5.63
N TYR A 37 10.70 3.94 -4.88
CA TYR A 37 11.33 2.63 -5.03
C TYR A 37 10.71 1.86 -6.20
N GLN A 38 11.49 0.96 -6.80
CA GLN A 38 10.91 -0.04 -7.70
C GLN A 38 9.97 -0.97 -6.93
N PHE A 39 8.91 -1.41 -7.60
CA PHE A 39 7.95 -2.33 -7.01
C PHE A 39 8.64 -3.63 -6.57
N ASN A 40 8.49 -3.93 -5.29
CA ASN A 40 8.93 -5.19 -4.69
C ASN A 40 7.69 -5.88 -4.06
N PRO A 41 7.30 -7.07 -4.55
CA PRO A 41 6.11 -7.77 -4.08
C PRO A 41 6.22 -8.17 -2.60
N THR A 42 7.41 -8.46 -2.08
CA THR A 42 7.62 -8.77 -0.67
C THR A 42 7.39 -7.55 0.21
N VAL A 43 7.85 -6.38 -0.22
CA VAL A 43 7.60 -5.12 0.51
C VAL A 43 6.11 -4.77 0.46
N PHE A 44 5.47 -4.95 -0.69
CA PHE A 44 4.03 -4.74 -0.82
C PHE A 44 3.23 -5.71 0.07
N GLN A 45 3.63 -6.98 0.14
CA GLN A 45 3.03 -7.97 1.04
C GLN A 45 3.14 -7.54 2.50
N SER A 46 4.32 -7.09 2.93
CA SER A 46 4.53 -6.59 4.29
C SER A 46 3.65 -5.37 4.60
N LEU A 47 3.48 -4.45 3.66
CA LEU A 47 2.61 -3.28 3.82
C LEU A 47 1.14 -3.69 3.99
N VAL A 48 0.65 -4.58 3.12
CA VAL A 48 -0.72 -5.09 3.18
C VAL A 48 -0.96 -5.85 4.49
N GLN A 49 -0.03 -6.73 4.89
CA GLN A 49 -0.13 -7.47 6.14
C GLN A 49 -0.12 -6.52 7.35
N LEU A 50 0.77 -5.54 7.37
CA LEU A 50 0.83 -4.52 8.41
C LEU A 50 -0.49 -3.73 8.51
N ALA A 51 -1.12 -3.39 7.38
CA ALA A 51 -2.41 -2.74 7.37
C ALA A 51 -3.51 -3.63 7.97
N VAL A 52 -3.55 -4.91 7.61
CA VAL A 52 -4.51 -5.89 8.17
C VAL A 52 -4.32 -6.06 9.67
N ASP A 53 -3.09 -6.30 10.12
CA ASP A 53 -2.77 -6.50 11.53
C ASP A 53 -3.04 -5.25 12.37
N SER A 54 -2.83 -4.08 11.77
CA SER A 54 -3.14 -2.80 12.41
C SER A 54 -4.63 -2.47 12.44
N TRP A 55 -5.48 -3.22 11.75
CA TRP A 55 -6.88 -2.83 11.63
C TRP A 55 -7.62 -2.91 12.97
N ASN A 56 -7.44 -4.02 13.68
CA ASN A 56 -8.13 -4.30 14.94
C ASN A 56 -7.28 -4.01 16.19
N THR A 57 -6.08 -3.44 16.03
CA THR A 57 -5.24 -3.12 17.19
C THR A 57 -5.70 -1.84 17.89
N PRO A 58 -5.67 -1.78 19.24
CA PRO A 58 -5.91 -0.56 19.99
C PRO A 58 -4.76 0.46 19.88
N LYS A 59 -3.64 0.10 19.24
CA LYS A 59 -2.51 1.01 19.04
C LYS A 59 -2.91 2.18 18.14
N ARG A 60 -2.37 3.37 18.42
CA ARG A 60 -2.52 4.57 17.58
C ARG A 60 -1.75 4.41 16.27
N ILE A 61 -2.38 3.75 15.30
CA ILE A 61 -1.88 3.58 13.94
C ILE A 61 -2.75 4.40 12.99
N ASN A 62 -2.10 5.24 12.19
CA ASN A 62 -2.77 5.97 11.11
C ASN A 62 -2.99 5.03 9.92
N ARG A 63 -4.19 4.44 9.88
CA ARG A 63 -4.64 3.48 8.86
C ARG A 63 -4.78 4.13 7.48
N ILE A 64 -5.21 5.40 7.42
CA ILE A 64 -5.32 6.15 6.16
C ILE A 64 -3.95 6.26 5.49
N LEU A 65 -2.92 6.59 6.27
CA LEU A 65 -1.56 6.73 5.76
C LEU A 65 -1.03 5.41 5.16
N LEU A 66 -1.34 4.27 5.79
CA LEU A 66 -0.96 2.95 5.28
C LEU A 66 -1.67 2.63 3.96
N LEU A 67 -2.97 2.91 3.89
CA LEU A 67 -3.77 2.66 2.68
C LEU A 67 -3.33 3.53 1.50
N ASP A 68 -3.07 4.81 1.75
CA ASP A 68 -2.52 5.75 0.75
C ASP A 68 -1.16 5.27 0.23
N ALA A 69 -0.29 4.76 1.13
CA ALA A 69 1.00 4.21 0.73
C ALA A 69 0.87 2.90 -0.08
N ILE A 70 -0.04 1.99 0.30
CA ILE A 70 -0.35 0.78 -0.47
C ILE A 70 -0.83 1.15 -1.88
N GLN A 71 -1.75 2.12 -1.98
CA GLN A 71 -2.31 2.56 -3.24
C GLN A 71 -1.26 3.18 -4.17
N LYS A 72 -0.37 4.03 -3.63
CA LYS A 72 0.70 4.69 -4.39
C LYS A 72 1.81 3.75 -4.80
N TYR A 73 2.05 2.68 -4.03
CA TYR A 73 3.10 1.71 -4.34
C TYR A 73 2.65 0.68 -5.39
N ASP A 74 1.33 0.41 -5.50
CA ASP A 74 0.74 -0.52 -6.46
C ASP A 74 0.09 0.17 -7.66
N GLU A 75 0.83 1.01 -8.37
CA GLU A 75 0.21 1.71 -9.49
C GLU A 75 -0.16 0.77 -10.65
N ASN A 76 0.47 -0.41 -10.81
CA ASN A 76 0.20 -1.33 -11.94
C ASN A 76 0.55 -2.83 -11.73
N HIS A 77 0.70 -3.35 -10.51
CA HIS A 77 1.30 -4.70 -10.29
C HIS A 77 0.34 -5.76 -9.72
N LEU A 78 -0.98 -5.51 -9.75
CA LEU A 78 -2.00 -6.44 -9.25
C LEU A 78 -1.94 -7.86 -9.85
N SER A 79 -1.50 -7.99 -11.10
CA SER A 79 -1.38 -9.30 -11.78
C SER A 79 -0.22 -10.16 -11.25
N ALA A 80 0.77 -9.56 -10.58
CA ALA A 80 1.92 -10.25 -10.00
C ALA A 80 1.65 -10.77 -8.57
N LEU A 81 0.45 -10.53 -8.03
CA LEU A 81 0.11 -10.87 -6.64
C LEU A 81 -0.32 -12.33 -6.50
N ASP A 82 0.19 -12.99 -5.47
CA ASP A 82 -0.25 -14.33 -5.12
C ASP A 82 -1.72 -14.35 -4.61
N ILE A 83 -2.26 -15.55 -4.41
CA ILE A 83 -3.65 -15.73 -3.95
C ILE A 83 -3.86 -15.15 -2.54
N GLN A 84 -2.88 -15.27 -1.66
CA GLN A 84 -2.99 -14.82 -0.28
C GLN A 84 -2.98 -13.28 -0.19
N MET A 85 -2.14 -12.62 -0.99
CA MET A 85 -2.08 -11.17 -1.11
C MET A 85 -3.40 -10.60 -1.64
N ARG A 86 -3.98 -11.24 -2.66
CA ARG A 86 -5.32 -10.86 -3.17
C ARG A 86 -6.41 -11.01 -2.11
N LYS A 87 -6.36 -12.07 -1.29
CA LYS A 87 -7.27 -12.23 -0.14
C LYS A 87 -7.10 -11.12 0.90
N ASN A 88 -5.85 -10.77 1.23
CA ASN A 88 -5.57 -9.72 2.20
C ASN A 88 -5.99 -8.33 1.69
N LEU A 89 -5.79 -8.03 0.41
CA LEU A 89 -6.30 -6.81 -0.22
C LEU A 89 -7.83 -6.77 -0.20
N PHE A 90 -8.49 -7.89 -0.51
CA PHE A 90 -9.94 -7.98 -0.42
C PHE A 90 -10.43 -7.76 1.01
N LEU A 91 -9.75 -8.30 2.02
CA LEU A 91 -10.06 -8.06 3.43
C LEU A 91 -9.87 -6.58 3.80
N LEU A 92 -8.79 -5.92 3.36
CA LEU A 92 -8.62 -4.48 3.56
C LEU A 92 -9.73 -3.66 2.89
N PHE A 93 -10.15 -4.09 1.71
CA PHE A 93 -11.24 -3.44 0.99
C PHE A 93 -12.59 -3.58 1.71
N THR A 94 -12.94 -4.78 2.20
CA THR A 94 -14.18 -4.95 2.98
C THR A 94 -14.13 -4.10 4.24
N LYS A 95 -12.97 -4.03 4.90
CA LYS A 95 -12.74 -3.13 6.03
C LYS A 95 -12.88 -1.65 5.67
N LEU A 96 -12.41 -1.22 4.51
CA LEU A 96 -12.64 0.15 4.03
C LEU A 96 -14.12 0.47 3.85
N LEU A 97 -14.91 -0.47 3.32
CA LEU A 97 -16.36 -0.30 3.17
C LEU A 97 -17.10 -0.25 4.51
N GLU A 98 -16.64 -1.00 5.52
CA GLU A 98 -17.17 -0.91 6.89
C GLU A 98 -16.91 0.46 7.54
N PHE A 99 -15.88 1.17 7.08
CA PHE A 99 -15.41 2.44 7.66
C PHE A 99 -15.24 3.53 6.60
N PRO A 100 -16.35 4.03 6.01
CA PRO A 100 -16.33 4.96 4.88
C PRO A 100 -15.65 6.29 5.17
N GLN A 101 -15.45 6.65 6.45
CA GLN A 101 -14.67 7.83 6.86
C GLN A 101 -13.21 7.81 6.39
N TYR A 102 -12.70 6.64 5.97
CA TYR A 102 -11.34 6.48 5.45
C TYR A 102 -11.26 6.56 3.93
N ILE A 103 -12.39 6.77 3.24
CA ILE A 103 -12.43 6.84 1.79
C ILE A 103 -12.59 8.30 1.35
N SER A 104 -11.52 8.89 0.83
CA SER A 104 -11.50 10.28 0.36
C SER A 104 -12.48 10.52 -0.81
N ASN A 105 -12.73 9.50 -1.64
CA ASN A 105 -13.70 9.53 -2.73
C ASN A 105 -14.25 8.12 -3.06
N PRO A 106 -15.32 7.66 -2.38
CA PRO A 106 -15.84 6.29 -2.49
C PRO A 106 -16.25 5.89 -3.90
N LEU A 107 -16.74 6.85 -4.69
CA LEU A 107 -17.23 6.61 -6.05
C LEU A 107 -16.09 6.41 -7.07
N ALA A 108 -14.93 7.03 -6.86
CA ALA A 108 -13.77 6.85 -7.74
C ALA A 108 -13.13 5.48 -7.54
N GLU A 109 -12.98 5.04 -6.28
CA GLU A 109 -12.43 3.73 -5.95
C GLU A 109 -13.33 2.58 -6.40
N LEU A 110 -14.65 2.68 -6.21
CA LEU A 110 -15.60 1.68 -6.71
C LEU A 110 -15.55 1.54 -8.24
N LYS A 111 -15.37 2.65 -8.98
CA LYS A 111 -15.21 2.61 -10.44
C LYS A 111 -13.89 1.97 -10.86
N ARG A 112 -12.80 2.22 -10.13
CA ARG A 112 -11.47 1.64 -10.39
C ARG A 112 -11.49 0.12 -10.16
N VAL A 113 -12.08 -0.32 -9.06
CA VAL A 113 -12.23 -1.74 -8.71
C VAL A 113 -13.14 -2.46 -9.70
N LYS A 114 -14.27 -1.86 -10.08
CA LYS A 114 -15.17 -2.43 -11.10
C LYS A 114 -14.44 -2.67 -12.42
N LYS A 115 -13.65 -1.69 -12.88
CA LYS A 115 -12.82 -1.81 -14.09
C LYS A 115 -11.78 -2.92 -13.98
N GLN A 116 -11.19 -3.12 -12.81
CA GLN A 116 -10.21 -4.19 -12.57
C GLN A 116 -10.86 -5.58 -12.59
N ILE A 117 -12.06 -5.74 -11.99
CA ILE A 117 -12.81 -7.00 -12.04
C ILE A 117 -13.20 -7.34 -13.48
N GLU A 118 -13.69 -6.36 -14.25
CA GLU A 118 -14.07 -6.54 -15.66
C GLU A 118 -12.89 -6.89 -16.56
N SER A 119 -11.64 -6.56 -16.18
CA SER A 119 -10.43 -6.92 -16.94
C SER A 119 -9.89 -8.34 -16.66
N CYS A 120 -10.47 -9.03 -15.67
CA CYS A 120 -10.08 -10.39 -15.28
C CYS A 120 -11.09 -11.47 -15.71
N THR A 121 -12.17 -11.08 -16.39
CA THR A 121 -13.20 -11.94 -17.01
C THR A 121 -13.19 -11.77 -18.52
#